data_AF-A0A6M3LUK3-F1
#
_entry.id   AF-A0A6M3LUK3-F1
#
_cell.length_a   1.000
_cell.length_b   1.000
_cell.length_c   1.000
_cell.angle_alpha   90.00
_cell.angle_beta   90.00
_cell.angle_gamma   90.00
#
_symmetry.space_group_name_H-M   'P 1'
#
loop_
_entity.id
_entity.type
_entity.pdbx_description
1 polymer ?
#
loop_
_entity_poly.entity_id
_entity_poly.type
_entity_poly.pdbx_seq_one_letter_code
_entity_poly.pdbx_strand_id
1 'polypeptide(L)' 'MITLVNTKEAAKILGLSVRHVRKLLKTGVLQGQKIGRDWLMFKPAGEYKEKGK' A
#
# COMPACT_ATOMS: atom_id res chain seq x y z
N MET A 1 -12.27 12.48 0.41
CA MET A 1 -10.93 12.94 0.00
C MET A 1 -10.01 11.73 -0.11
N ILE A 2 -9.31 11.56 -1.23
CA ILE A 2 -8.32 10.49 -1.40
C ILE A 2 -7.00 11.02 -0.87
N THR A 3 -6.38 10.32 0.10
CA THR A 3 -5.06 10.71 0.63
C THR A 3 -4.01 9.74 0.13
N LEU A 4 -2.90 10.25 -0.40
CA LEU A 4 -1.74 9.44 -0.78
C LEU A 4 -0.82 9.29 0.42
N VAL A 5 -0.44 8.06 0.75
CA VAL A 5 0.54 7.76 1.81
C VAL A 5 1.71 6.99 1.23
N ASN A 6 2.91 7.23 1.75
CA ASN A 6 4.10 6.53 1.29
C ASN A 6 4.13 5.07 1.77
N THR A 7 5.02 4.24 1.21
CA THR A 7 5.11 2.83 1.59
C THR A 7 5.45 2.58 3.06
N LYS A 8 6.07 3.53 3.77
CA LYS A 8 6.37 3.40 5.21
C LYS A 8 5.12 3.60 6.05
N GLU A 9 4.31 4.60 5.71
CA GLU A 9 3.03 4.84 6.36
C GLU A 9 2.03 3.73 6.04
N ALA A 10 1.93 3.32 4.78
CA ALA A 10 1.12 2.18 4.37
C ALA A 10 1.52 0.90 5.12
N ALA A 11 2.81 0.64 5.32
CA ALA A 11 3.30 -0.47 6.12
C ALA A 11 2.80 -0.42 7.57
N LYS A 12 2.85 0.75 8.22
CA LYS A 12 2.31 0.95 9.58
C LYS A 12 0.81 0.75 9.64
N ILE A 13 0.07 1.28 8.66
CA ILE A 13 -1.39 1.18 8.58
C ILE A 13 -1.83 -0.28 8.40
N LEU A 14 -1.11 -1.03 7.56
CA LEU A 14 -1.48 -2.40 7.19
C LEU A 14 -0.84 -3.46 8.10
N GLY A 15 0.07 -3.08 9.00
CA GLY A 15 0.85 -4.03 9.81
C GLY A 15 1.82 -4.90 8.99
N LEU A 16 2.21 -4.44 7.80
CA LEU A 16 3.05 -5.18 6.85
C LEU A 16 4.46 -4.60 6.77
N SER A 17 5.41 -5.36 6.24
CA SER A 17 6.71 -4.80 5.88
C SER A 17 6.61 -3.87 4.66
N VAL A 18 7.46 -2.84 4.61
CA VAL A 18 7.57 -1.91 3.46
C VAL A 18 7.82 -2.67 2.14
N ARG A 19 8.63 -3.74 2.19
CA ARG A 19 8.89 -4.60 1.04
C ARG A 19 7.61 -5.31 0.58
N HIS A 20 6.81 -5.81 1.50
CA HIS A 20 5.53 -6.45 1.18
C HIS A 20 4.55 -5.45 0.57
N VAL A 21 4.38 -4.27 1.19
CA VAL A 21 3.55 -3.19 0.63
C VAL A 21 3.98 -2.81 -0.78
N ARG A 22 5.29 -2.66 -1.05
CA ARG A 22 5.80 -2.36 -2.39
C ARG A 22 5.51 -3.48 -3.38
N LYS A 23 5.56 -4.74 -2.96
CA LYS A 23 5.18 -5.89 -3.78
C LYS A 23 3.68 -5.83 -4.11
N LEU A 24 2.83 -5.55 -3.13
CA LEU A 24 1.39 -5.45 -3.31
C LEU A 24 1.00 -4.30 -4.24
N LEU A 25 1.66 -3.14 -4.11
CA LEU A 25 1.48 -2.01 -5.03
C LEU A 25 1.95 -2.34 -6.45
N LYS A 26 3.09 -3.01 -6.60
CA LYS A 26 3.61 -3.45 -7.91
C LYS A 26 2.72 -4.51 -8.59
N THR A 27 2.10 -5.38 -7.81
CA THR A 27 1.22 -6.45 -8.31
C THR A 27 -0.23 -6.01 -8.47
N GLY A 28 -0.56 -4.77 -8.11
CA GLY A 28 -1.91 -4.21 -8.22
C GLY A 28 -2.88 -4.67 -7.12
N VAL A 29 -2.41 -5.41 -6.11
CA VAL A 29 -3.23 -5.83 -4.97
C VAL A 29 -3.58 -4.64 -4.07
N LEU A 30 -2.61 -3.75 -3.85
CA LEU A 30 -2.89 -2.46 -3.23
C LEU A 30 -3.06 -1.41 -4.33
N GLN A 31 -4.12 -0.61 -4.20
CA GLN A 31 -4.31 0.54 -5.07
C GLN A 31 -3.32 1.63 -4.70
N GLY A 32 -2.59 2.10 -5.70
CA GLY A 32 -1.62 3.16 -5.54
C GLY A 32 -0.99 3.54 -6.88
N GLN A 33 -0.11 4.52 -6.83
CA GLN A 33 0.63 4.99 -7.98
C GLN A 33 2.11 5.17 -7.66
N LYS A 34 2.94 5.02 -8.68
CA LYS A 34 4.36 5.33 -8.61
C LYS A 34 4.55 6.79 -8.98
N ILE A 35 5.09 7.59 -8.06
CA ILE A 35 5.49 8.98 -8.32
C ILE A 35 7.02 9.05 -8.22
N GLY A 36 7.67 9.30 -9.36
CA GLY A 36 9.13 9.27 -9.45
C GLY A 36 9.70 7.91 -9.05
N ARG A 37 10.46 7.87 -7.94
CA ARG A 37 11.08 6.65 -7.40
C ARG A 37 10.23 5.94 -6.33
N ASP A 38 9.21 6.62 -5.83
CA ASP A 38 8.44 6.19 -4.67
C ASP A 38 7.08 5.64 -5.07
N TRP A 39 6.60 4.68 -4.29
CA TRP A 39 5.26 4.13 -4.41
C TRP A 39 4.37 4.75 -3.35
N LEU A 40 3.22 5.25 -3.77
CA LEU A 40 2.22 5.83 -2.88
C LEU A 40 0.93 5.01 -2.97
N MET A 41 0.32 4.74 -1.82
CA MET A 41 -0.95 4.03 -1.70
C MET A 41 -2.10 5.03 -1.58
N PHE A 42 -3.24 4.76 -2.21
CA PHE A 42 -4.46 5.55 -2.03
C PHE A 42 -5.17 5.15 -0.73
N LYS A 43 -5.53 6.14 0.11
CA LYS A 43 -6.38 6.00 1.30
C LYS A 43 -7.81 6.47 0.94
N PRO A 44 -8.90 5.75 1.32
CA PRO A 44 -8.99 4.76 2.38
C PRO A 44 -8.90 3.34 1.80
N ALA A 45 -7.70 2.77 1.71
CA ALA A 45 -7.55 1.32 1.59
C ALA A 45 -7.93 0.68 2.94
N GLY A 46 -9.16 0.87 3.37
CA GLY A 46 -9.80 0.04 4.37
C GLY A 46 -9.96 -1.34 3.77
N GLU A 47 -9.52 -2.35 4.50
CA GLU A 47 -9.68 -3.77 4.19
C GLU A 47 -8.72 -4.35 3.13
N TYR A 48 -7.40 -4.24 3.38
CA TYR A 48 -6.56 -5.39 3.00
C TYR A 48 -6.92 -6.55 3.95
N LYS A 49 -7.89 -7.38 3.56
CA LYS A 49 -8.05 -8.70 4.17
C LYS A 49 -7.07 -9.63 3.48
N GLU A 50 -6.02 -10.00 4.20
CA GLU A 50 -5.11 -11.05 3.76
C GLU A 50 -5.98 -12.28 3.46
N LYS A 51 -6.07 -12.68 2.18
CA LYS A 51 -6.78 -13.90 1.80
C LYS A 51 -6.00 -15.07 2.39
N GLY A 52 -6.51 -15.57 3.51
CA GLY A 52 -6.40 -16.94 4.03
C GLY A 52 -5.05 -17.62 3.88
N LYS A 53 -4.42 -17.86 5.03
CA LYS A 53 -3.72 -19.13 5.23
C LYS A 53 -4.43 -19.91 6.33
#